data_AF-I6ZU53-F1
#
_entry.id   AF-I6ZU53-F1
#
_cell.length_a   1.000
_cell.length_b   1.000
_cell.length_c   1.000
_cell.angle_alpha   90.00
_cell.angle_beta   90.00
_cell.angle_gamma   90.00
#
_symmetry.space_group_name_H-M   'P 1'
#
loop_
_entity.id
_entity.type
_entity.pdbx_description
1 polymer ?
#
loop_
_entity_poly.entity_id
_entity_poly.type
_entity_poly.pdbx_seq_one_letter_code
_entity_poly.pdbx_strand_id
1 'polypeptide(L)'
;MDDSIYFRIKKLAEAGVFKNPEIDRLGYGTFQRRQAVESSPSIQKARDLRSRVDAVLKESTHKGIKMVMEVIMMYIKGYMEESSRYKTVDIIRGWKSLGKYIREMVGSLSEEEDIVTFLRLVLFNVKFHYLYLESSLIIKQGRRNESKEGVLAYFLNEYNDLYNIFILSKMRKFHVLRPDDLSDMIKEKINSM
;
A
#
# COMPACT_ATOMS: atom_id res chain seq x y z
N MET A 1 23.24 19.26 27.74
CA MET A 1 22.38 18.47 26.82
C MET A 1 22.22 17.11 27.49
N ASP A 2 21.00 16.60 27.65
CA ASP A 2 20.73 15.34 28.34
C ASP A 2 21.42 14.17 27.59
N ASP A 3 22.34 13.46 28.25
CA ASP A 3 23.17 12.41 27.65
C ASP A 3 22.34 11.28 27.01
N SER A 4 21.10 11.09 27.48
CA SER A 4 20.18 10.08 26.96
C SER A 4 19.70 10.39 25.53
N ILE A 5 19.51 11.68 25.21
CA ILE A 5 19.04 12.14 23.89
C ILE A 5 20.18 12.04 22.88
N TYR A 6 21.39 12.45 23.29
CA TYR A 6 22.59 12.35 22.47
C TYR A 6 22.86 10.89 22.04
N PHE A 7 22.74 9.95 22.99
CA PHE A 7 22.93 8.53 22.70
C PHE A 7 21.89 7.95 21.73
N ARG A 8 20.62 8.37 21.84
CA ARG A 8 19.56 7.99 20.90
C ARG A 8 19.82 8.50 19.49
N ILE A 9 20.23 9.75 19.34
CA ILE A 9 20.52 10.35 18.03
C ILE A 9 21.75 9.69 17.40
N LYS A 10 22.78 9.40 18.19
CA LYS A 10 23.95 8.64 17.74
C LYS A 10 23.57 7.25 17.20
N LYS A 11 22.73 6.50 17.92
CA LYS A 11 22.20 5.20 17.45
C LYS A 11 21.44 5.31 16.13
N LEU A 12 20.64 6.37 15.94
CA LEU A 12 19.87 6.58 14.71
C LEU A 12 20.77 6.97 13.52
N ALA A 13 21.86 7.71 13.78
CA ALA A 13 22.89 8.01 12.79
C ALA A 13 23.69 6.75 12.41
N GLU A 14 24.12 5.96 13.40
CA GLU A 14 24.81 4.67 13.19
C GLU A 14 23.94 3.66 12.42
N ALA A 15 22.62 3.66 12.66
CA ALA A 15 21.65 2.86 11.91
C ALA A 15 21.39 3.39 10.47
N GLY A 16 22.03 4.49 10.07
CA GLY A 16 21.93 5.07 8.73
C GLY A 16 20.59 5.73 8.42
N VAL A 17 19.79 6.03 9.45
CA VAL A 17 18.49 6.70 9.33
C VAL A 17 18.67 8.18 8.99
N PHE A 18 19.72 8.80 9.52
CA PHE A 18 20.10 10.20 9.27
C PHE A 18 21.56 10.29 8.81
N LYS A 19 21.85 11.18 7.86
CA LYS A 19 23.22 11.38 7.36
C LYS A 19 24.01 12.34 8.25
N ASN A 20 23.41 13.47 8.62
CA ASN A 20 24.02 14.54 9.44
C ASN A 20 22.94 15.12 10.38
N PRO A 21 22.81 14.63 11.62
CA PRO A 21 21.95 15.27 12.60
C PRO A 21 22.61 16.58 13.08
N GLU A 22 22.05 17.72 12.72
CA GLU A 22 22.43 19.02 13.31
C GLU A 22 21.46 19.34 14.43
N ILE A 23 21.96 19.48 15.66
CA ILE A 23 21.16 19.86 16.83
C ILE A 23 21.63 21.25 17.25
N ASP A 24 20.71 22.21 17.28
CA ASP A 24 21.01 23.55 17.74
C ASP A 24 21.25 23.60 19.27
N ARG A 25 21.67 24.78 19.77
CA ARG A 25 21.94 24.99 21.19
C ARG A 25 20.69 24.90 22.09
N LEU A 26 19.49 24.94 21.49
CA LEU A 26 18.20 24.84 22.17
C LEU A 26 17.64 23.41 22.16
N GLY A 27 18.31 22.47 21.47
CA GLY A 27 17.91 21.06 21.39
C GLY A 27 17.02 20.72 20.19
N TYR A 28 16.81 21.64 19.25
CA TYR A 28 16.07 21.36 18.01
C TYR A 28 16.99 20.76 16.96
N GLY A 29 16.59 19.62 16.39
CA GLY A 29 17.35 18.90 15.38
C GLY A 29 16.76 19.07 13.98
N THR A 30 17.59 19.43 12.99
CA THR A 30 17.23 19.30 11.56
C THR A 30 17.81 18.02 10.99
N PHE A 31 16.94 17.17 10.43
CA PHE A 31 17.33 15.92 9.80
C PHE A 31 17.26 16.07 8.28
N GLN A 32 18.42 15.96 7.62
CA GLN A 32 18.42 15.72 6.18
C GLN A 32 17.95 14.29 5.92
N ARG A 33 16.68 14.16 5.51
CA ARG A 33 16.14 12.92 4.95
C ARG A 33 17.03 12.53 3.76
N ARG A 34 17.41 11.25 3.64
CA ARG A 34 18.05 10.75 2.39
C ARG A 34 17.20 11.26 1.22
N GLN A 35 17.86 11.77 0.18
CA GLN A 35 17.21 12.01 -1.12
C GLN A 35 16.35 10.78 -1.41
N ALA A 36 15.04 10.99 -1.47
CA ALA A 36 14.13 9.90 -1.81
C ALA A 36 14.62 9.38 -3.15
N VAL A 37 14.92 8.09 -3.24
CA VAL A 37 15.08 7.44 -4.55
C VAL A 37 13.83 7.86 -5.33
N GLU A 38 14.02 8.55 -6.45
CA GLU A 38 12.92 9.09 -7.23
C GLU A 38 11.91 7.98 -7.46
N SER A 39 10.69 8.18 -6.94
CA SER A 39 9.62 7.20 -7.09
C SER A 39 9.36 6.96 -8.57
N SER A 40 8.92 5.76 -8.93
CA SER A 40 8.63 5.45 -10.32
C SER A 40 7.66 6.49 -10.92
N PRO A 41 7.80 6.82 -12.22
CA PRO A 41 6.89 7.76 -12.89
C PRO A 41 5.42 7.36 -12.73
N SER A 42 5.13 6.06 -12.64
CA SER A 42 3.81 5.49 -12.37
C SER A 42 3.27 5.92 -11.01
N ILE A 43 4.07 5.84 -9.94
CA ILE A 43 3.66 6.27 -8.59
C ILE A 43 3.45 7.78 -8.54
N GLN A 44 4.30 8.56 -9.20
CA GLN A 44 4.13 10.01 -9.22
C GLN A 44 2.81 10.40 -9.89
N LYS A 45 2.53 9.83 -11.07
CA LYS A 45 1.24 10.04 -11.76
C LYS A 45 0.04 9.59 -10.92
N ALA A 46 0.16 8.47 -10.21
CA ALA A 46 -0.90 8.00 -9.31
C ALA A 46 -1.19 9.00 -8.19
N ARG A 47 -0.17 9.62 -7.59
CA ARG A 47 -0.35 10.66 -6.56
C ARG A 47 -1.03 11.90 -7.12
N ASP A 48 -0.61 12.35 -8.30
CA ASP A 48 -1.16 13.54 -8.94
C ASP A 48 -2.64 13.32 -9.34
N LEU A 49 -2.99 12.13 -9.84
CA LEU A 49 -4.38 11.75 -10.10
C LEU A 49 -5.19 11.66 -8.81
N ARG A 50 -4.66 10.96 -7.79
CA ARG A 50 -5.34 10.78 -6.50
C ARG A 50 -5.73 12.12 -5.87
N SER A 51 -4.86 13.14 -5.96
CA SER A 51 -5.13 14.48 -5.41
C SER A 51 -6.37 15.17 -6.02
N ARG A 52 -6.82 14.72 -7.20
CA ARG A 52 -7.95 15.28 -7.94
C ARG A 52 -9.22 14.44 -7.85
N VAL A 53 -9.12 13.19 -7.39
CA VAL A 53 -10.24 12.22 -7.36
C VAL A 53 -11.46 12.78 -6.64
N ASP A 54 -11.28 13.34 -5.44
CA ASP A 54 -12.42 13.82 -4.63
C ASP A 54 -13.17 14.98 -5.30
N ALA A 55 -12.46 15.86 -6.00
CA ALA A 55 -13.08 16.94 -6.75
C ALA A 55 -13.87 16.38 -7.94
N VAL A 56 -13.27 15.47 -8.71
CA VAL A 56 -13.91 14.87 -9.88
C VAL A 56 -15.11 14.00 -9.49
N LEU A 57 -15.06 13.28 -8.36
CA LEU A 57 -16.20 12.50 -7.85
C LEU A 57 -17.41 13.39 -7.54
N LYS A 58 -17.19 14.61 -7.03
CA LYS A 58 -18.27 15.58 -6.76
C LYS A 58 -18.89 16.14 -8.04
N GLU A 59 -18.09 16.32 -9.09
CA GLU A 59 -18.54 16.84 -10.38
C GLU A 59 -19.21 15.76 -11.24
N SER A 60 -18.65 14.55 -11.24
CA SER A 60 -19.11 13.42 -12.04
C SER A 60 -18.63 12.11 -11.42
N THR A 61 -19.56 11.42 -10.74
CA THR A 61 -19.33 10.11 -10.14
C THR A 61 -18.67 9.15 -11.11
N HIS A 62 -19.20 9.05 -12.34
CA HIS A 62 -18.67 8.17 -13.38
C HIS A 62 -17.19 8.46 -13.74
N LYS A 63 -16.84 9.73 -13.97
CA LYS A 63 -15.44 10.11 -14.26
C LYS A 63 -14.54 9.90 -13.06
N GLY A 64 -15.05 10.19 -11.85
CA GLY A 64 -14.32 9.99 -10.62
C GLY A 64 -14.00 8.52 -10.37
N ILE A 65 -14.93 7.61 -10.64
CA ILE A 65 -14.71 6.15 -10.54
C ILE A 65 -13.63 5.68 -11.52
N LYS A 66 -13.67 6.14 -12.78
CA LYS A 66 -12.61 5.84 -13.76
C LYS A 66 -11.25 6.31 -13.23
N MET A 67 -11.18 7.52 -12.69
CA MET A 67 -9.95 8.06 -12.12
C MET A 67 -9.47 7.26 -10.89
N VAL A 68 -10.37 6.78 -10.03
CA VAL A 68 -10.03 5.87 -8.91
C VAL A 68 -9.38 4.59 -9.44
N MET A 69 -9.97 3.97 -10.45
CA MET A 69 -9.44 2.74 -11.05
C MET A 69 -8.08 2.98 -11.71
N GLU A 70 -7.89 4.10 -12.40
CA GLU A 70 -6.61 4.50 -12.98
C GLU A 70 -5.53 4.69 -11.90
N VAL A 71 -5.85 5.35 -10.79
CA VAL A 71 -4.94 5.51 -9.65
C VAL A 71 -4.50 4.16 -9.10
N ILE A 72 -5.45 3.24 -8.90
CA ILE A 72 -5.15 1.88 -8.40
C ILE A 72 -4.22 1.14 -9.36
N MET A 73 -4.54 1.16 -10.66
CA MET A 73 -3.75 0.54 -11.72
C MET A 73 -2.32 1.10 -11.76
N MET A 74 -2.16 2.43 -11.66
CA MET A 74 -0.84 3.07 -11.66
C MET A 74 -0.01 2.74 -10.41
N TYR A 75 -0.65 2.62 -9.24
CA TYR A 75 0.06 2.16 -8.04
C TYR A 75 0.51 0.71 -8.16
N ILE A 76 -0.34 -0.19 -8.68
CA ILE A 76 0.03 -1.59 -8.93
C ILE A 76 1.27 -1.64 -9.83
N LYS A 77 1.20 -0.99 -10.99
CA LYS A 77 2.32 -0.91 -11.93
C LYS A 77 3.58 -0.32 -11.29
N GLY A 78 3.41 0.76 -10.54
CA GLY A 78 4.50 1.43 -9.85
C GLY A 78 5.21 0.53 -8.84
N TYR A 79 4.47 -0.24 -8.03
CA TYR A 79 5.06 -1.15 -7.06
C TYR A 79 5.74 -2.35 -7.72
N MET A 80 5.26 -2.80 -8.88
CA MET A 80 5.96 -3.81 -9.67
C MET A 80 7.30 -3.30 -10.21
N GLU A 81 7.32 -2.07 -10.74
CA GLU A 81 8.55 -1.41 -11.23
C GLU A 81 9.57 -1.21 -10.09
N GLU A 82 9.09 -0.87 -8.90
CA GLU A 82 9.93 -0.61 -7.72
C GLU A 82 10.39 -1.88 -6.98
N SER A 83 9.76 -3.03 -7.23
CA SER A 83 10.02 -4.29 -6.52
C SER A 83 11.48 -4.77 -6.57
N SER A 84 12.22 -4.39 -7.61
CA SER A 84 13.64 -4.70 -7.80
C SER A 84 14.59 -3.63 -7.22
N ARG A 85 14.08 -2.44 -6.92
CA ARG A 85 14.87 -1.25 -6.54
C ARG A 85 14.79 -0.93 -5.05
N TYR A 86 13.68 -1.27 -4.40
CA TYR A 86 13.42 -0.94 -2.99
C TYR A 86 13.42 -2.19 -2.12
N LYS A 87 13.56 -1.99 -0.80
CA LYS A 87 13.47 -3.08 0.18
C LYS A 87 12.05 -3.63 0.17
N THR A 88 11.92 -4.96 0.29
CA THR A 88 10.61 -5.64 0.33
C THR A 88 9.65 -5.06 1.37
N VAL A 89 10.17 -4.61 2.53
CA VAL A 89 9.35 -3.96 3.58
C VAL A 89 8.71 -2.66 3.11
N ASP A 90 9.41 -1.85 2.33
CA ASP A 90 8.90 -0.59 1.79
C ASP A 90 7.83 -0.87 0.71
N ILE A 91 8.05 -1.88 -0.12
CA ILE A 91 7.06 -2.36 -1.10
C ILE A 91 5.79 -2.86 -0.40
N ILE A 92 5.92 -3.69 0.64
CA ILE A 92 4.77 -4.15 1.46
C ILE A 92 3.98 -2.96 2.01
N ARG A 93 4.66 -1.93 2.53
CA ARG A 93 4.00 -0.72 3.04
C ARG A 93 3.22 0.03 1.96
N GLY A 94 3.76 0.09 0.74
CA GLY A 94 3.08 0.62 -0.44
C GLY A 94 1.79 -0.14 -0.75
N TRP A 95 1.87 -1.46 -0.86
CA TRP A 95 0.70 -2.31 -1.11
C TRP A 95 -0.38 -2.20 -0.01
N LYS A 96 0.01 -2.16 1.27
CA LYS A 96 -0.95 -1.94 2.37
C LYS A 96 -1.64 -0.59 2.28
N SER A 97 -0.89 0.46 1.93
CA SER A 97 -1.43 1.80 1.76
C SER A 97 -2.42 1.87 0.59
N LEU A 98 -2.15 1.14 -0.50
CA LEU A 98 -3.10 0.95 -1.59
C LEU A 98 -4.36 0.20 -1.14
N GLY A 99 -4.22 -0.88 -0.37
CA GLY A 99 -5.35 -1.61 0.21
C GLY A 99 -6.24 -0.73 1.08
N LYS A 100 -5.65 0.16 1.89
CA LYS A 100 -6.40 1.15 2.69
C LYS A 100 -7.18 2.11 1.79
N TYR A 101 -6.53 2.65 0.76
CA TYR A 101 -7.17 3.56 -0.19
C TYR A 101 -8.36 2.89 -0.90
N ILE A 102 -8.21 1.65 -1.38
CA ILE A 102 -9.32 0.93 -2.04
C ILE A 102 -10.48 0.73 -1.06
N ARG A 103 -10.19 0.39 0.21
CA ARG A 103 -11.22 0.22 1.25
C ARG A 103 -11.97 1.53 1.50
N GLU A 104 -11.27 2.66 1.55
CA GLU A 104 -11.89 3.99 1.67
C GLU A 104 -12.86 4.24 0.50
N MET A 105 -12.43 3.96 -0.74
CA MET A 105 -13.27 4.14 -1.94
C MET A 105 -14.48 3.19 -1.97
N VAL A 106 -14.33 1.95 -1.50
CA VAL A 106 -15.46 1.01 -1.33
C VAL A 106 -16.52 1.57 -0.38
N GLY A 107 -16.11 2.27 0.68
CA GLY A 107 -17.01 2.94 1.60
C GLY A 107 -17.68 4.17 0.98
N SER A 108 -16.92 5.00 0.25
CA SER A 108 -17.42 6.23 -0.36
C SER A 108 -18.35 6.01 -1.57
N LEU A 109 -18.22 4.88 -2.26
CA LEU A 109 -18.99 4.54 -3.46
C LEU A 109 -20.12 3.55 -3.17
N SER A 110 -20.62 3.47 -1.94
CA SER A 110 -21.54 2.41 -1.50
C SER A 110 -22.82 2.25 -2.33
N GLU A 111 -23.24 3.30 -3.06
CA GLU A 111 -24.42 3.29 -3.93
C GLU A 111 -24.16 2.62 -5.29
N GLU A 112 -22.90 2.44 -5.68
CA GLU A 112 -22.48 1.88 -6.98
C GLU A 112 -22.13 0.39 -6.84
N GLU A 113 -23.14 -0.47 -6.65
CA GLU A 113 -22.96 -1.88 -6.23
C GLU A 113 -22.00 -2.67 -7.14
N ASP A 114 -22.11 -2.53 -8.46
CA ASP A 114 -21.24 -3.22 -9.43
C ASP A 114 -19.78 -2.78 -9.30
N ILE A 115 -19.54 -1.49 -9.09
CA ILE A 115 -18.22 -0.90 -8.92
C ILE A 115 -17.64 -1.30 -7.58
N VAL A 116 -18.43 -1.25 -6.52
CA VAL A 116 -18.04 -1.69 -5.17
C VAL A 116 -17.65 -3.18 -5.19
N THR A 117 -18.44 -4.01 -5.86
CA THR A 117 -18.16 -5.44 -6.03
C THR A 117 -16.83 -5.66 -6.76
N PHE A 118 -16.59 -4.91 -7.84
CA PHE A 118 -15.31 -4.96 -8.55
C PHE A 118 -14.14 -4.49 -7.68
N LEU A 119 -14.29 -3.38 -6.95
CA LEU A 119 -13.24 -2.88 -6.06
C LEU A 119 -12.95 -3.83 -4.89
N ARG A 120 -13.95 -4.59 -4.41
CA ARG A 120 -13.73 -5.68 -3.44
C ARG A 120 -12.88 -6.81 -4.03
N LEU A 121 -13.07 -7.16 -5.31
CA LEU A 121 -12.21 -8.11 -6.02
C LEU A 121 -10.76 -7.61 -6.11
N VAL A 122 -10.59 -6.35 -6.47
CA VAL A 122 -9.27 -5.72 -6.56
C VAL A 122 -8.61 -5.65 -5.18
N LEU A 123 -9.36 -5.25 -4.15
CA LEU A 123 -8.89 -5.21 -2.77
C LEU A 123 -8.40 -6.58 -2.31
N PHE A 124 -9.18 -7.64 -2.54
CA PHE A 124 -8.78 -9.00 -2.19
C PHE A 124 -7.43 -9.37 -2.81
N ASN A 125 -7.23 -9.11 -4.10
CA ASN A 125 -5.99 -9.44 -4.79
C ASN A 125 -4.80 -8.62 -4.27
N VAL A 126 -5.01 -7.32 -4.00
CA VAL A 126 -4.02 -6.45 -3.35
C VAL A 126 -3.65 -6.98 -1.96
N LYS A 127 -4.65 -7.39 -1.16
CA LYS A 127 -4.44 -7.96 0.17
C LYS A 127 -3.68 -9.27 0.11
N PHE A 128 -4.11 -10.18 -0.76
CA PHE A 128 -3.46 -11.46 -0.98
C PHE A 128 -1.99 -11.27 -1.38
N HIS A 129 -1.70 -10.32 -2.28
CA HIS A 129 -0.34 -10.06 -2.74
C HIS A 129 0.58 -9.57 -1.61
N TYR A 130 0.17 -8.60 -0.79
CA TYR A 130 1.05 -8.17 0.30
C TYR A 130 1.20 -9.25 1.38
N LEU A 131 0.17 -10.07 1.65
CA LEU A 131 0.25 -11.17 2.60
C LEU A 131 1.23 -12.24 2.13
N TYR A 132 1.25 -12.52 0.83
CA TYR A 132 2.25 -13.39 0.21
C TYR A 132 3.67 -12.83 0.40
N LEU A 133 3.88 -11.53 0.19
CA LEU A 133 5.18 -10.88 0.40
C LEU A 133 5.62 -10.94 1.87
N GLU A 134 4.71 -10.67 2.81
CA GLU A 134 4.97 -10.77 4.25
C GLU A 134 5.31 -12.19 4.67
N SER A 135 4.53 -13.17 4.22
CA SER A 135 4.77 -14.59 4.52
C SER A 135 6.13 -15.03 3.98
N SER A 136 6.47 -14.61 2.76
CA SER A 136 7.77 -14.89 2.15
C SER A 136 8.93 -14.27 2.93
N LEU A 137 8.73 -13.06 3.46
CA LEU A 137 9.74 -12.36 4.28
C LEU A 137 9.94 -13.06 5.63
N ILE A 138 8.87 -13.49 6.29
CA ILE A 138 8.92 -14.25 7.55
C ILE A 138 9.63 -15.60 7.36
N ILE A 139 9.28 -16.33 6.29
CA ILE A 139 9.94 -17.61 5.96
C ILE A 139 11.45 -17.41 5.74
N LYS A 140 11.83 -16.39 4.95
CA LYS A 140 13.25 -16.07 4.68
C LYS A 140 14.01 -15.60 5.92
N GLN A 141 13.35 -14.92 6.84
CA GLN A 141 13.96 -14.40 8.07
C GLN A 141 14.19 -15.47 9.15
N GLY A 142 13.72 -16.70 8.94
CA GLY A 142 14.18 -17.91 9.63
C GLY A 142 14.55 -17.74 11.10
N ARG A 143 13.61 -18.04 12.01
CA ARG A 143 13.91 -18.43 13.41
C ARG A 143 14.64 -17.36 14.26
N ARG A 144 14.21 -16.11 14.27
CA ARG A 144 14.63 -15.14 15.31
C ARG A 144 13.46 -14.79 16.22
N ASN A 145 13.27 -15.57 17.30
CA ASN A 145 12.52 -15.24 18.53
C ASN A 145 11.23 -14.38 18.44
N GLU A 146 10.54 -14.31 17.30
CA GLU A 146 9.24 -13.67 17.21
C GLU A 146 8.20 -14.55 17.90
N SER A 147 7.30 -13.92 18.65
CA SER A 147 6.16 -14.61 19.26
C SER A 147 5.34 -15.28 18.16
N LYS A 148 5.46 -16.61 18.07
CA LYS A 148 4.72 -17.43 17.11
C LYS A 148 3.21 -17.20 17.22
N GLU A 149 2.72 -16.93 18.43
CA GLU A 149 1.32 -16.62 18.71
C GLU A 149 0.90 -15.27 18.12
N GLY A 150 1.74 -14.24 18.24
CA GLY A 150 1.46 -12.92 17.65
C GLY A 150 1.40 -12.96 16.11
N VAL A 151 2.33 -13.70 15.49
CA VAL A 151 2.34 -13.91 14.04
C VAL A 151 1.10 -14.69 13.59
N LEU A 152 0.72 -15.76 14.31
CA LEU A 152 -0.48 -16.54 14.01
C LEU A 152 -1.75 -15.69 14.12
N ALA A 153 -1.89 -14.93 15.20
CA ALA A 153 -3.06 -14.05 15.43
C ALA A 153 -3.18 -12.99 14.33
N TYR A 154 -2.06 -12.40 13.91
CA TYR A 154 -2.03 -11.46 12.78
C TYR A 154 -2.56 -12.10 11.48
N PHE A 155 -2.03 -13.25 11.08
CA PHE A 155 -2.47 -13.91 9.85
C PHE A 155 -3.91 -14.44 9.92
N LEU A 156 -4.38 -14.85 11.11
CA LEU A 156 -5.78 -15.24 11.31
C LEU A 156 -6.71 -14.04 11.07
N ASN A 157 -6.36 -12.86 11.60
CA ASN A 157 -7.13 -11.64 11.38
C ASN A 157 -7.16 -11.23 9.89
N GLU A 158 -6.02 -11.31 9.21
CA GLU A 158 -5.92 -11.00 7.79
C GLU A 158 -6.71 -12.00 6.92
N TYR A 159 -6.68 -13.30 7.28
CA TYR A 159 -7.50 -14.32 6.64
C TYR A 159 -9.00 -14.05 6.82
N ASN A 160 -9.43 -13.72 8.05
CA ASN A 160 -10.83 -13.38 8.31
C ASN A 160 -11.28 -12.15 7.51
N ASP A 161 -10.43 -11.14 7.38
CA ASP A 161 -10.74 -9.97 6.56
C ASP A 161 -10.82 -10.33 5.06
N LEU A 162 -9.90 -11.16 4.53
CA LEU A 162 -10.00 -11.70 3.17
C LEU A 162 -11.31 -12.49 2.95
N TYR A 163 -11.69 -13.33 3.90
CA TYR A 163 -12.93 -14.10 3.86
C TYR A 163 -14.17 -13.19 3.86
N ASN A 164 -14.16 -12.14 4.67
CA ASN A 164 -15.22 -11.13 4.68
C ASN A 164 -15.32 -10.39 3.33
N ILE A 165 -14.18 -9.99 2.75
CA ILE A 165 -14.15 -9.36 1.42
C ILE A 165 -14.73 -10.32 0.37
N PHE A 166 -14.34 -11.59 0.42
CA PHE A 166 -14.85 -12.64 -0.48
C PHE A 166 -16.38 -12.74 -0.40
N ILE A 167 -16.94 -12.92 0.80
CA ILE A 167 -18.40 -13.02 1.00
C ILE A 167 -19.10 -11.76 0.50
N LEU A 168 -18.62 -10.57 0.88
CA LEU A 168 -19.28 -9.31 0.58
C LEU A 168 -19.26 -8.93 -0.90
N SER A 169 -18.31 -9.45 -1.67
CA SER A 169 -18.27 -9.21 -3.11
C SER A 169 -19.31 -10.03 -3.89
N LYS A 170 -19.96 -11.03 -3.28
CA LYS A 170 -20.94 -11.93 -3.93
C LYS A 170 -20.39 -12.69 -5.17
N MET A 171 -19.08 -12.69 -5.41
CA MET A 171 -18.51 -13.40 -6.57
C MET A 171 -18.47 -14.91 -6.35
N ARG A 172 -18.90 -15.68 -7.35
CA ARG A 172 -18.94 -17.15 -7.27
C ARG A 172 -17.55 -17.80 -7.22
N LYS A 173 -16.53 -17.15 -7.77
CA LYS A 173 -15.13 -17.60 -7.76
C LYS A 173 -14.22 -16.38 -7.65
N PHE A 174 -13.33 -16.37 -6.65
CA PHE A 174 -12.19 -15.45 -6.65
C PHE A 174 -11.01 -16.16 -7.25
N HIS A 175 -10.50 -15.59 -8.33
CA HIS A 175 -9.20 -15.97 -8.85
C HIS A 175 -8.17 -15.04 -8.25
N VAL A 176 -7.12 -15.63 -7.67
CA VAL A 176 -5.92 -14.90 -7.30
C VAL A 176 -5.19 -14.58 -8.61
N LEU A 177 -5.04 -13.30 -8.90
CA LEU A 177 -4.41 -12.79 -10.10
C LEU A 177 -2.98 -12.37 -9.80
N ARG A 178 -2.10 -12.51 -10.79
CA ARG A 178 -0.81 -11.83 -10.73
C ARG A 178 -1.05 -10.32 -10.87
N PRO A 179 -0.17 -9.47 -10.31
CA PRO A 179 -0.31 -8.02 -10.41
C PRO A 179 -0.50 -7.49 -11.84
N ASP A 180 0.16 -8.06 -12.84
CA ASP A 180 -0.03 -7.70 -14.26
C ASP A 180 -1.46 -8.02 -14.73
N ASP A 181 -1.92 -9.25 -14.49
CA ASP A 181 -3.27 -9.70 -14.88
C ASP A 181 -4.35 -8.87 -14.17
N LEU A 182 -4.11 -8.47 -12.91
CA LEU A 182 -4.99 -7.58 -12.14
C LEU A 182 -5.05 -6.18 -12.76
N SER A 183 -3.90 -5.65 -13.18
CA SER A 183 -3.82 -4.35 -13.86
C SER A 183 -4.59 -4.37 -15.17
N ASP A 184 -4.45 -5.42 -15.97
CA ASP A 184 -5.18 -5.58 -17.24
C ASP A 184 -6.69 -5.69 -17.02
N MET A 185 -7.14 -6.45 -16.02
CA MET A 185 -8.55 -6.54 -15.66
C MET A 185 -9.14 -5.19 -15.23
N ILE A 186 -8.38 -4.36 -14.49
CA ILE A 186 -8.81 -3.00 -14.13
C ILE A 186 -8.94 -2.13 -15.38
N LYS A 187 -7.99 -2.23 -16.32
CA LYS A 187 -8.02 -1.51 -17.59
C LYS A 187 -9.23 -1.90 -18.43
N GLU A 188 -9.55 -3.18 -18.52
CA GLU A 188 -10.74 -3.68 -19.21
C GLU A 188 -12.02 -3.11 -18.57
N LYS A 189 -12.10 -3.09 -17.24
CA LYS A 189 -13.25 -2.50 -16.54
C LYS A 189 -13.40 -1.01 -16.86
N ILE A 190 -12.31 -0.24 -16.85
CA ILE A 190 -12.32 1.19 -17.23
C ILE A 190 -12.85 1.38 -18.66
N ASN A 191 -12.43 0.54 -19.61
CA ASN A 191 -12.83 0.64 -21.01
C ASN A 191 -14.29 0.20 -21.26
N SER A 192 -14.84 -0.67 -20.41
CA SER A 192 -16.22 -1.14 -20.49
C SER A 192 -17.26 -0.20 -19.86
N MET A 193 -16.80 0.80 -19.10
CA MET A 193 -17.62 1.81 -18.44
C MET A 193 -17.95 2.94 -19.41
#